data_AF-A0A927YN48-F1
#
_entry.id   AF-A0A927YN48-F1
#
_cell.length_a   1.000
_cell.length_b   1.000
_cell.length_c   1.000
_cell.angle_alpha   90.00
_cell.angle_beta   90.00
_cell.angle_gamma   90.00
#
_symmetry.space_group_name_H-M   'P 1'
#
loop_
_entity.id
_entity.type
_entity.pdbx_description
1 polymer ?
#
loop_
_entity_poly.entity_id
_entity_poly.type
_entity_poly.pdbx_seq_one_letter_code
_entity_poly.pdbx_strand_id
1 'polypeptide(L)' 'MYDKYQKVRERGKPTHKPYDEFSIKHPHMDLTKRAKVFSPFDALKGFNDEISNTELHFESNHYDLEHVIFEECP' A
#
# COMPACT_ATOMS: atom_id res chain seq x y z
N MET A 1 -42.97 -25.60 1.81
CA MET A 1 -41.66 -24.95 2.05
C MET A 1 -41.58 -23.72 1.16
N TYR A 2 -41.39 -22.54 1.73
CA TYR A 2 -41.29 -21.29 0.96
C TYR A 2 -39.86 -21.11 0.46
N ASP A 3 -39.68 -20.98 -0.86
CA ASP A 3 -38.36 -20.74 -1.45
C ASP A 3 -37.99 -19.26 -1.26
N LYS A 4 -37.10 -19.01 -0.28
CA LYS A 4 -36.59 -17.68 0.09
C LYS A 4 -36.00 -16.91 -1.09
N TYR A 5 -35.56 -17.59 -2.14
CA TYR A 5 -34.87 -17.00 -3.28
C TYR A 5 -35.68 -17.04 -4.57
N GLN A 6 -36.96 -17.37 -4.51
CA GLN A 6 -37.85 -17.40 -5.67
C GLN A 6 -37.75 -16.11 -6.50
N LYS A 7 -37.81 -14.95 -5.84
CA LYS A 7 -37.69 -13.62 -6.48
C LYS A 7 -36.34 -13.39 -7.17
N VAL A 8 -35.26 -14.00 -6.68
CA VAL A 8 -33.91 -13.84 -7.27
C VAL A 8 -33.78 -14.72 -8.51
N ARG A 9 -34.32 -15.93 -8.46
CA ARG A 9 -34.32 -16.86 -9.60
C ARG A 9 -35.15 -16.32 -10.77
N GLU A 10 -36.30 -15.73 -10.48
CA GLU A 10 -37.19 -15.11 -11.47
C GLU A 10 -36.59 -13.88 -12.16
N ARG A 11 -35.64 -13.17 -11.53
CA ARG A 11 -34.95 -12.01 -12.13
C ARG A 11 -34.07 -12.38 -13.33
N GLY A 12 -33.69 -13.65 -13.49
CA GLY A 12 -32.86 -14.12 -14.60
C GLY A 12 -31.40 -13.63 -14.53
N LYS A 13 -30.65 -13.85 -15.62
CA LYS A 13 -29.26 -13.38 -15.74
C LYS A 13 -29.25 -11.86 -15.95
N PRO A 14 -28.31 -11.11 -15.33
CA PRO A 14 -28.12 -9.70 -15.63
C PRO A 14 -27.95 -9.47 -17.14
N THR A 15 -28.73 -8.55 -17.70
CA THR A 15 -28.63 -8.15 -19.11
C THR A 15 -27.69 -6.96 -19.20
N HIS A 16 -26.48 -7.18 -19.72
CA HIS A 16 -25.52 -6.12 -19.94
C HIS A 16 -25.79 -5.43 -21.29
N LYS A 17 -25.80 -4.09 -21.27
CA LYS A 17 -25.83 -3.28 -22.49
C LYS A 17 -24.40 -3.21 -23.08
N PRO A 18 -24.24 -3.04 -24.40
CA PRO A 18 -22.92 -3.01 -25.04
C PRO A 18 -21.98 -1.91 -24.53
N TYR A 19 -22.50 -0.88 -23.86
CA TYR A 19 -21.73 0.22 -23.26
C TYR A 19 -21.97 0.33 -21.74
N ASP A 20 -22.36 -0.77 -21.09
CA ASP A 20 -22.51 -0.83 -19.64
C ASP A 20 -21.16 -0.66 -18.94
N GLU A 21 -21.15 -0.16 -17.71
CA GLU A 21 -19.94 0.04 -16.89
C GLU A 21 -19.16 -1.26 -16.72
N PHE A 22 -19.87 -2.39 -16.62
CA PHE A 22 -19.30 -3.74 -16.59
C PHE A 22 -18.71 -4.21 -17.93
N SER A 23 -19.07 -3.55 -19.03
CA SER A 23 -18.55 -3.81 -20.38
C SER A 23 -17.39 -2.89 -20.76
N ILE A 24 -17.05 -1.91 -19.92
CA ILE A 24 -15.90 -1.04 -20.14
C ILE A 24 -14.64 -1.88 -19.97
N LYS A 25 -13.93 -2.11 -21.08
CA LYS A 25 -12.61 -2.73 -21.03
C LYS A 25 -11.69 -1.80 -20.23
N HIS A 26 -11.15 -2.28 -19.11
CA HIS A 26 -10.07 -1.58 -18.44
C HIS A 26 -8.91 -1.38 -19.42
N PRO A 27 -8.26 -0.21 -19.39
CA PRO A 27 -7.12 0.04 -20.27
C PRO A 27 -6.05 -1.03 -20.08
N HIS A 28 -5.45 -1.48 -21.18
CA HIS A 28 -4.39 -2.47 -21.14
C HIS A 28 -3.21 -1.94 -20.33
N MET A 29 -2.90 -2.58 -19.20
CA MET A 29 -1.71 -2.29 -18.43
C MET A 29 -0.51 -3.00 -19.06
N ASP A 30 0.55 -2.25 -19.37
CA ASP A 30 1.81 -2.75 -19.90
C ASP A 30 2.47 -3.79 -18.96
N LEU A 31 3.08 -4.83 -19.54
CA LEU A 31 3.70 -5.95 -18.80
C LEU A 31 4.81 -5.48 -17.87
N THR A 32 5.60 -4.50 -18.31
CA THR A 32 6.67 -3.88 -17.49
C THR A 32 6.11 -3.24 -16.22
N LYS A 33 4.93 -2.63 -16.30
CA LYS A 33 4.26 -2.02 -15.14
C LYS A 33 3.63 -3.07 -14.21
N ARG A 34 3.23 -4.24 -14.75
CA ARG A 34 2.78 -5.39 -13.94
C ARG A 34 3.91 -6.07 -13.16
N ALA A 35 5.14 -6.01 -13.68
CA ALA A 35 6.31 -6.60 -13.03
C ALA A 35 6.64 -6.00 -11.65
N LYS A 36 6.02 -4.86 -11.29
CA LYS A 36 6.09 -4.26 -9.95
C LYS A 36 5.51 -5.14 -8.83
N VAL A 37 4.72 -6.17 -9.18
CA VAL A 37 4.16 -7.15 -8.22
C VAL A 37 5.13 -8.30 -7.91
N PHE A 38 6.18 -8.51 -8.72
CA PHE A 38 7.07 -9.67 -8.62
C PHE A 38 8.56 -9.33 -8.41
N SER A 39 8.90 -8.09 -8.07
CA SER A 39 10.23 -7.81 -7.55
C SER A 39 10.16 -7.91 -6.02
N PRO A 40 10.53 -9.06 -5.41
CA PRO A 40 10.37 -9.31 -3.98
C PRO A 40 11.08 -8.29 -3.09
N PHE A 41 12.01 -7.52 -3.66
CA PHE A 41 12.86 -6.58 -2.94
C PHE A 41 12.71 -5.12 -3.42
N ASP A 42 11.80 -4.81 -4.35
CA ASP A 42 11.59 -3.42 -4.81
C ASP A 42 11.07 -2.53 -3.67
N ALA A 43 10.31 -3.12 -2.75
CA ALA A 43 9.85 -2.47 -1.52
C ALA A 43 10.98 -2.19 -0.51
N LEU A 44 12.14 -2.84 -0.68
CA LEU A 44 13.34 -2.61 0.15
C LEU A 44 14.33 -1.63 -0.49
N LYS A 45 14.04 -1.14 -1.70
CA LYS A 45 14.90 -0.15 -2.35
C LYS A 45 14.86 1.16 -1.56
N GLY A 46 16.02 1.61 -1.08
CA GLY A 46 16.15 2.81 -0.22
C GLY A 46 16.02 2.52 1.27
N PHE A 47 15.79 1.26 1.68
CA PHE A 47 15.71 0.89 3.10
C PHE A 47 17.04 1.11 3.84
N ASN A 48 18.17 0.79 3.21
CA ASN A 48 19.49 1.04 3.81
C ASN A 48 19.79 2.54 3.98
N ASP A 49 19.36 3.37 3.03
CA ASP A 49 19.54 4.82 3.10
C ASP A 49 18.71 5.39 4.26
N GLU A 50 17.47 4.93 4.43
CA GLU A 50 16.60 5.32 5.55
C GLU A 50 17.20 4.90 6.91
N ILE A 51 17.71 3.67 7.03
CA ILE A 51 18.40 3.19 8.24
C ILE A 51 19.57 4.13 8.59
N SER A 52 20.44 4.41 7.62
CA SER A 52 21.61 5.27 7.86
C SER A 52 21.24 6.69 8.31
N ASN A 53 20.15 7.24 7.78
CA ASN A 53 19.64 8.55 8.21
C ASN A 53 19.10 8.52 9.64
N THR A 54 18.41 7.44 10.02
CA THR A 54 17.90 7.29 11.39
C THR A 54 19.02 7.06 12.41
N GLU A 55 20.04 6.26 12.09
CA GLU A 55 21.20 6.01 12.95
C GLU A 55 21.96 7.31 13.26
N LEU A 56 22.19 8.15 12.25
CA LEU A 56 22.79 9.49 12.44
C LEU A 56 21.98 10.38 13.38
N HIS A 57 20.65 10.24 13.36
CA HIS A 57 19.76 11.02 14.22
C HIS A 57 19.78 10.52 15.67
N PHE A 58 19.94 9.21 15.91
CA PHE A 58 20.06 8.67 17.27
C PHE A 58 21.35 9.12 17.95
N GLU A 59 22.47 9.11 17.22
CA GLU A 59 23.76 9.58 17.73
C GLU A 59 23.68 11.07 18.11
N SER A 60 23.11 11.93 17.25
CA SER A 60 22.95 13.35 17.57
C SER A 60 22.09 13.60 18.82
N ASN A 61 20.99 12.84 18.98
CA ASN A 61 20.11 12.97 20.15
C ASN A 61 20.79 12.48 21.44
N HIS A 62 21.74 11.55 21.36
CA HIS A 62 22.49 11.07 22.52
C HIS A 62 23.49 12.13 23.03
N TYR A 63 24.21 12.80 22.11
CA TYR A 63 25.12 13.89 22.47
C TYR A 63 24.38 15.11 23.02
N ASP A 64 23.20 15.43 22.49
CA ASP A 64 22.35 16.52 23.00
C ASP A 64 21.86 16.24 24.44
N LEU A 65 21.60 14.97 24.78
CA LEU A 65 21.20 14.57 26.12
C LEU A 65 22.37 14.65 27.13
N GLU A 66 23.60 14.31 26.72
CA GLU A 66 24.78 14.44 27.57
C GLU A 66 25.17 15.90 27.79
N HIS A 67 24.97 16.79 26.82
CA HIS A 67 25.22 18.23 26.98
C HIS A 67 24.25 18.92 27.95
N VAL A 68 22.99 18.49 28.02
CA VAL A 68 22.03 19.02 29.01
C VAL A 68 22.40 18.61 30.45
N ILE A 69 23.03 17.45 30.64
CA ILE A 69 23.38 16.94 31.97
C ILE A 69 24.64 17.62 32.54
N PHE A 70 25.55 18.10 31.69
CA PHE A 70 26.80 18.76 32.13
C PHE A 70 26.69 20.28 32.37
N GLU A 71 25.66 20.95 31.85
CA GLU A 71 25.47 22.40 32.05
C GLU A 71 24.69 22.77 33.33
N GLU A 72 24.15 21.81 34.07
CA GLU A 72 23.43 22.07 35.32
C GLU A 72 24.23 21.63 36.56
N CYS A 73 25.23 22.44 36.93
CA CYS A 73 25.80 22.45 38.29
C CYS A 73 26.19 23.88 38.69
N PRO A 74 25.59 24.47 39.75
CA PRO A 74 25.92 25.81 40.26
C PRO A 74 27.30 25.91 40.90
#